data_AF-A0A9W9NRS0-F1
#
_entry.id   AF-A0A9W9NRS0-F1
#
_cell.length_a   1.000
_cell.length_b   1.000
_cell.length_c   1.000
_cell.angle_alpha   90.00
_cell.angle_beta   90.00
_cell.angle_gamma   90.00
#
_symmetry.space_group_name_H-M   'P 1'
#
loop_
_entity.id
_entity.type
_entity.pdbx_description
1 polymer ?
#
loop_
_entity_poly.entity_id
_entity_poly.type
_entity_poly.pdbx_seq_one_letter_code
_entity_poly.pdbx_strand_id
1 'polypeptide(L)'
;MDSTRSIYELKSAFIRAQVRILSESLEPPEDWQRYAVETDEGELSAKVIEDVLHKVNSAAKQHNRVVYSSQAIHHIASQIASLYWAAISQEAQSQATFAKGVGQLTDLSKQWNIVKLPLELEAPGATDEQDARYHELRERLASLDEQRQKRQRRHDQLKHLRRLLGPFEDPRADIQPNLVTRDGELVQELEKMRMLMARVGGRIAQQKGHDHVPANGEYLLPGSDRKLEALLETEI
;
A
#
# COMPACT_ATOMS: atom_id res chain seq x y z
N MET A 1 26.57 -14.39 -0.74
CA MET A 1 25.38 -14.94 -0.04
C MET A 1 24.46 -13.78 0.37
N ASP A 2 24.32 -12.74 -0.45
CA ASP A 2 23.74 -11.45 -0.02
C ASP A 2 22.45 -11.07 -0.74
N SER A 3 21.94 -11.96 -1.60
CA SER A 3 20.82 -11.68 -2.52
C SER A 3 19.42 -11.65 -1.86
N THR A 4 19.32 -11.89 -0.55
CA THR A 4 18.04 -11.93 0.19
C THR A 4 17.84 -10.76 1.15
N ARG A 5 18.83 -9.85 1.29
CA ARG A 5 18.71 -8.73 2.23
C ARG A 5 17.83 -7.63 1.66
N SER A 6 16.89 -7.14 2.48
CA SER A 6 16.06 -6.00 2.11
C SER A 6 16.94 -4.75 1.91
N ILE A 7 16.55 -3.85 1.01
CA ILE A 7 17.24 -2.57 0.76
C ILE A 7 17.45 -1.81 2.07
N TYR A 8 16.48 -1.86 2.97
CA TYR A 8 16.58 -1.29 4.31
C TYR A 8 17.73 -1.91 5.13
N GLU A 9 17.90 -3.23 5.10
CA GLU A 9 18.97 -3.93 5.82
C GLU A 9 20.35 -3.58 5.27
N LEU A 10 20.49 -3.50 3.95
CA LEU A 10 21.73 -3.09 3.29
C LEU A 10 22.11 -1.65 3.67
N LYS A 11 21.15 -0.72 3.62
CA LYS A 11 21.39 0.70 3.93
C LYS A 11 21.64 0.91 5.42
N SER A 12 20.91 0.24 6.30
CA SER A 12 21.15 0.32 7.74
C SER A 12 22.52 -0.28 8.13
N ALA A 13 22.93 -1.39 7.52
CA ALA A 13 24.27 -1.96 7.73
C ALA A 13 25.38 -1.02 7.24
N PHE A 14 25.21 -0.41 6.07
CA PHE A 14 26.16 0.58 5.55
C PHE A 14 26.29 1.78 6.48
N ILE A 15 25.18 2.39 6.91
CA ILE A 15 25.21 3.57 7.79
C ILE A 15 25.88 3.21 9.11
N ARG A 16 25.59 2.04 9.69
CA ARG A 16 26.26 1.57 10.93
C ARG A 16 27.76 1.40 10.74
N ALA A 17 28.20 0.88 9.59
CA ALA A 17 29.62 0.74 9.28
C ALA A 17 30.30 2.12 9.16
N GLN A 18 29.68 3.08 8.48
CA GLN A 18 30.22 4.43 8.36
C GLN A 18 30.27 5.16 9.70
N VAL A 19 29.21 5.05 10.52
CA VAL A 19 29.18 5.62 11.87
C VAL A 19 30.27 5.00 12.75
N ARG A 20 30.56 3.70 12.60
CA ARG A 20 31.66 3.06 13.32
C ARG A 20 33.01 3.68 13.00
N ILE A 21 33.29 3.92 11.71
CA ILE A 21 34.53 4.58 11.25
C ILE A 21 34.61 6.01 11.80
N LEU A 22 33.50 6.77 11.73
CA LEU A 22 33.44 8.15 12.26
C LEU A 22 33.51 8.22 13.80
N SER A 23 33.25 7.11 14.48
CA SER A 23 33.33 7.00 15.94
C SER A 23 34.69 6.54 16.46
N GLU A 24 35.61 6.22 15.56
CA GLU A 24 36.97 5.84 15.91
C GLU A 24 37.69 7.02 16.59
N SER A 25 38.42 6.73 17.66
CA SER A 25 39.14 7.75 18.41
C SER A 25 40.31 8.28 17.59
N LEU A 26 40.51 9.59 17.69
CA LEU A 26 41.69 10.24 17.12
C LEU A 26 42.91 9.85 17.97
N GLU A 27 43.89 9.23 17.33
CA GLU A 27 45.19 8.95 17.90
C GLU A 27 46.23 9.92 17.32
N PRO A 28 47.20 10.38 18.13
CA PRO A 28 48.28 11.21 17.62
C PRO A 28 49.16 10.37 16.68
N PRO A 29 49.53 10.88 15.50
CA PRO A 29 50.55 10.24 14.67
C PRO A 29 51.86 10.08 15.43
N GLU A 30 52.58 8.96 15.28
CA GLU A 30 53.81 8.68 16.06
C GLU A 30 54.89 9.77 15.91
N ASP A 31 54.89 10.48 14.78
CA ASP A 31 55.82 11.57 14.47
C ASP A 31 55.21 12.98 14.65
N TRP A 32 54.12 13.15 15.42
CA TRP A 32 53.42 14.45 15.55
C TRP A 32 54.34 15.61 15.96
N GLN A 33 55.39 15.31 16.72
CA GLN A 33 56.41 16.26 17.17
C GLN A 33 57.19 16.89 16.00
N ARG A 34 57.38 16.17 14.89
CA ARG A 34 58.07 16.71 13.69
C ARG A 34 57.24 17.72 12.92
N TYR A 35 55.92 17.73 13.16
CA TYR A 35 54.98 18.64 12.52
C TYR A 35 54.58 19.81 13.44
N ALA A 36 55.03 19.80 14.70
CA ALA A 36 54.76 20.88 15.64
C ALA A 36 55.60 22.11 15.29
N VAL A 37 54.96 23.27 15.22
CA VAL A 37 55.63 24.55 15.00
C VAL A 37 56.39 24.93 16.26
N GLU A 38 57.69 25.25 16.13
CA GLU A 38 58.49 25.80 17.23
C GLU A 38 57.79 27.06 17.75
N THR A 39 57.39 27.02 19.02
CA THR A 39 56.68 28.12 19.68
C THR A 39 57.61 28.75 20.71
N ASP A 40 57.60 30.08 20.81
CA ASP A 40 58.47 30.87 21.69
C ASP A 40 58.32 30.52 23.20
N GLU A 41 57.25 29.81 23.58
CA GLU A 41 56.95 29.39 24.96
C GLU A 41 57.44 27.98 25.34
N GLY A 42 58.19 27.31 24.46
CA GLY A 42 58.77 25.98 24.69
C GLY A 42 57.96 24.82 24.10
N GLU A 43 58.55 23.62 24.10
CA GLU A 43 57.92 22.42 23.54
C GLU A 43 56.62 22.06 24.29
N LEU A 44 55.51 21.94 23.54
CA LEU A 44 54.24 21.45 24.07
C LEU A 44 54.44 20.08 24.73
N SER A 45 54.20 19.99 26.05
CA SER A 45 54.38 18.73 26.76
C SER A 45 53.41 17.66 26.24
N ALA A 46 53.89 16.43 26.08
CA ALA A 46 53.08 15.30 25.62
C ALA A 46 51.82 15.06 26.47
N LYS A 47 51.88 15.40 27.77
CA LYS A 47 50.74 15.30 28.70
C LYS A 47 49.58 16.24 28.34
N VAL A 48 49.89 17.48 27.97
CA VAL A 48 48.85 18.45 27.58
C VAL A 48 48.14 18.00 26.30
N ILE A 49 48.88 17.40 25.37
CA ILE A 49 48.31 16.87 24.12
C ILE A 49 47.45 15.64 24.38
N GLU A 50 47.90 14.74 25.26
CA GLU A 50 47.11 13.60 25.71
C GLU A 50 45.80 14.04 26.38
N ASP A 51 45.85 15.04 27.26
CA ASP A 51 44.67 15.61 27.92
C ASP A 51 43.70 16.28 26.93
N VAL A 52 44.23 17.05 25.96
CA VAL A 52 43.42 17.68 24.91
C VAL A 52 42.79 16.62 24.01
N LEU A 53 43.55 15.61 23.59
CA LEU A 53 43.05 14.49 22.78
C LEU A 53 41.97 13.70 23.53
N HIS A 54 42.17 13.45 24.82
CA HIS A 54 41.17 12.79 25.65
C HIS A 54 39.88 13.62 25.70
N LYS A 55 39.99 14.95 25.88
CA LYS A 55 38.83 15.84 25.91
C LYS A 55 38.12 15.91 24.56
N VAL A 56 38.85 15.99 23.45
CA VAL A 56 38.29 15.99 22.08
C VAL A 56 37.60 14.66 21.78
N ASN A 57 38.25 13.53 22.07
CA ASN A 57 37.67 12.20 21.90
C ASN A 57 36.41 12.02 22.76
N SER A 58 36.38 12.55 23.98
CA SER A 58 35.18 12.52 24.83
C SER A 58 34.01 13.33 24.26
N ALA A 59 34.29 14.54 23.74
CA ALA A 59 33.30 15.40 23.10
C ALA A 59 32.78 14.78 21.79
N ALA A 60 33.67 14.20 20.98
CA ALA A 60 33.32 13.50 19.75
C ALA A 60 32.44 12.27 20.03
N LYS A 61 32.77 11.47 21.05
CA LYS A 61 31.93 10.34 21.50
C LYS A 61 30.54 10.81 21.95
N GLN A 62 30.46 11.91 22.68
CA GLN A 62 29.18 12.48 23.11
C GLN A 62 28.33 12.94 21.91
N HIS A 63 28.94 13.66 20.96
CA HIS A 63 28.27 14.09 19.74
C HIS A 63 27.79 12.90 18.91
N ASN A 64 28.66 11.91 18.67
CA ASN A 64 28.33 10.71 17.89
C ASN A 64 27.17 9.93 18.51
N ARG A 65 27.08 9.86 19.84
CA ARG A 65 25.96 9.21 20.54
C ARG A 65 24.63 9.93 20.35
N VAL A 66 24.64 11.26 20.31
CA VAL A 66 23.43 12.08 20.15
C VAL A 66 22.97 12.10 18.70
N VAL A 67 23.89 12.35 17.76
CA VAL A 67 23.57 12.52 16.33
C VAL A 67 23.33 11.19 15.64
N TYR A 68 24.16 10.18 15.91
CA TYR A 68 24.07 8.85 15.28
C TYR A 68 23.43 7.82 16.22
N SER A 69 22.33 8.21 16.86
CA SER A 69 21.54 7.28 17.67
C SER A 69 20.98 6.15 16.80
N SER A 70 20.73 4.97 17.41
CA SER A 70 20.12 3.84 16.70
C SER A 70 18.77 4.20 16.07
N GLN A 71 18.01 5.12 16.69
CA GLN A 71 16.73 5.60 16.16
C GLN A 71 16.93 6.48 14.92
N ALA A 72 17.92 7.39 14.94
CA ALA A 72 18.25 8.22 13.78
C ALA A 72 18.70 7.36 12.59
N ILE A 73 19.55 6.36 12.83
CA ILE A 73 20.00 5.42 11.79
C ILE A 73 18.81 4.64 11.19
N HIS A 74 17.91 4.14 12.04
CA HIS A 74 16.71 3.43 11.60
C HIS A 74 15.80 4.32 10.74
N HIS A 75 15.56 5.55 11.20
CA HIS A 75 14.71 6.51 10.52
C HIS A 75 15.27 6.93 9.16
N ILE A 76 16.56 7.26 9.08
CA ILE A 76 17.22 7.61 7.81
C ILE A 76 17.22 6.43 6.85
N ALA A 77 17.52 5.21 7.33
CA ALA A 77 17.45 4.01 6.49
C ALA A 77 16.03 3.76 5.97
N SER A 78 15.00 3.99 6.78
CA SER A 78 13.60 3.92 6.37
C SER A 78 13.23 4.98 5.34
N GLN A 79 13.68 6.23 5.52
CA GLN A 79 13.45 7.31 4.55
C GLN A 79 14.12 7.03 3.21
N ILE A 80 15.36 6.56 3.21
CA ILE A 80 16.06 6.17 1.99
C ILE A 80 15.32 5.02 1.30
N ALA A 81 14.84 4.03 2.06
CA ALA A 81 14.05 2.94 1.50
C ALA A 81 12.74 3.47 0.89
N SER A 82 12.01 4.35 1.57
CA SER A 82 10.78 4.93 1.04
C SER A 82 11.03 5.77 -0.22
N LEU A 83 12.11 6.55 -0.25
CA LEU A 83 12.49 7.35 -1.43
C LEU A 83 12.89 6.44 -2.60
N TYR A 84 13.61 5.35 -2.33
CA TYR A 84 13.96 4.37 -3.35
C TYR A 84 12.71 3.72 -3.95
N TRP A 85 11.76 3.30 -3.10
CA TRP A 85 10.48 2.74 -3.57
C TRP A 85 9.63 3.78 -4.29
N ALA A 86 9.62 5.03 -3.85
CA ALA A 86 8.94 6.12 -4.52
C ALA A 86 9.54 6.40 -5.91
N ALA A 87 10.87 6.42 -6.02
CA ALA A 87 11.57 6.58 -7.30
C ALA A 87 11.28 5.41 -8.26
N ILE A 88 11.29 4.15 -7.77
CA ILE A 88 10.88 3.00 -8.58
C ILE A 88 9.43 3.10 -9.01
N SER A 89 8.54 3.50 -8.10
CA SER A 89 7.12 3.65 -8.41
C SER A 89 6.89 4.75 -9.43
N GLN A 90 7.65 5.84 -9.34
CA GLN A 90 7.62 6.95 -10.29
C GLN A 90 8.19 6.54 -11.65
N GLU A 91 9.30 5.79 -11.69
CA GLU A 91 9.87 5.21 -12.91
C GLU A 91 8.90 4.18 -13.54
N ALA A 92 8.16 3.43 -12.72
CA ALA A 92 7.11 2.53 -13.19
C ALA A 92 5.86 3.26 -13.70
N GLN A 93 5.59 4.48 -13.21
CA GLN A 93 4.46 5.33 -13.64
C GLN A 93 4.82 6.20 -14.84
N SER A 94 6.09 6.60 -14.99
CA SER A 94 6.56 7.26 -16.19
C SER A 94 6.54 6.25 -17.33
N GLN A 95 5.58 6.42 -18.23
CA GLN A 95 5.32 5.70 -19.48
C GLN A 95 6.56 5.38 -20.36
N ALA A 96 7.75 5.87 -20.04
CA ALA A 96 8.99 5.65 -20.78
C ALA A 96 9.67 4.30 -20.47
N THR A 97 9.30 3.63 -19.37
CA THR A 97 9.95 2.37 -18.95
C THR A 97 9.32 1.12 -19.58
N PHE A 98 8.23 1.27 -20.33
CA PHE A 98 7.73 0.18 -21.19
C PHE A 98 8.76 -0.24 -22.26
N ALA A 99 9.76 0.61 -22.55
CA ALA A 99 10.90 0.30 -23.42
C ALA A 99 12.02 -0.51 -22.74
N LYS A 100 12.10 -0.53 -21.39
CA LYS A 100 13.22 -1.19 -20.67
C LYS A 100 12.98 -2.69 -20.43
N GLY A 101 11.89 -3.23 -20.94
CA GLY A 101 11.58 -4.65 -20.92
C GLY A 101 10.95 -5.14 -19.61
N VAL A 102 10.48 -6.38 -19.68
CA VAL A 102 9.81 -7.08 -18.57
C VAL A 102 10.88 -7.81 -17.76
N GLY A 103 10.95 -7.55 -16.44
CA GLY A 103 12.00 -8.12 -15.59
C GLY A 103 11.99 -9.66 -15.57
N GLN A 104 13.16 -10.30 -15.53
CA GLN A 104 13.29 -11.77 -15.66
C GLN A 104 12.50 -12.59 -14.62
N LEU A 105 12.20 -12.00 -13.46
CA LEU A 105 11.42 -12.62 -12.37
C LEU A 105 9.95 -12.20 -12.36
N THR A 106 9.49 -11.45 -13.36
CA THR A 106 8.09 -11.05 -13.40
C THR A 106 7.22 -12.23 -13.80
N ASP A 107 6.17 -12.41 -13.02
CA ASP A 107 5.21 -13.48 -13.24
C ASP A 107 4.32 -13.17 -14.45
N LEU A 108 4.62 -13.78 -15.59
CA LEU A 108 3.87 -13.65 -16.83
C LEU A 108 2.48 -14.29 -16.77
N SER A 109 2.08 -14.89 -15.65
CA SER A 109 0.69 -15.31 -15.47
C SER A 109 -0.24 -14.11 -15.24
N LYS A 110 0.24 -12.96 -14.75
CA LYS A 110 -0.65 -11.82 -14.46
C LYS A 110 -0.98 -11.03 -15.72
N GLN A 111 -2.26 -10.72 -15.94
CA GLN A 111 -2.73 -10.00 -17.13
C GLN A 111 -1.98 -8.68 -17.37
N TRP A 112 -1.73 -7.90 -16.30
CA TRP A 112 -1.01 -6.64 -16.41
C TRP A 112 0.45 -6.79 -16.86
N ASN A 113 1.08 -7.94 -16.61
CA ASN A 113 2.44 -8.23 -17.09
C ASN A 113 2.45 -8.61 -18.58
N ILE A 114 1.43 -9.32 -19.04
CA ILE A 114 1.28 -9.67 -20.45
C ILE A 114 1.05 -8.41 -21.30
N VAL A 115 0.23 -7.48 -20.81
CA VAL A 115 0.00 -6.18 -21.49
C VAL A 115 1.28 -5.32 -21.52
N LYS A 116 2.18 -5.50 -20.55
CA LYS A 116 3.48 -4.80 -20.48
C LYS A 116 4.52 -5.33 -21.45
N LEU A 117 4.27 -6.45 -22.14
CA LEU A 117 5.24 -6.99 -23.09
C LEU A 117 5.44 -6.04 -24.28
N PRO A 118 6.69 -5.75 -24.67
CA PRO A 118 6.99 -4.87 -25.79
C PRO A 118 6.51 -5.47 -27.11
N LEU A 119 6.08 -4.61 -28.05
CA LEU A 119 5.60 -5.05 -29.36
C LEU A 119 6.70 -5.67 -30.20
N GLU A 120 7.90 -5.11 -30.13
CA GLU A 120 9.06 -5.57 -30.88
C GLU A 120 10.22 -5.88 -29.92
N LEU A 121 11.07 -6.83 -30.28
CA LEU A 121 12.31 -7.11 -29.57
C LEU A 121 13.38 -6.14 -30.08
N GLU A 122 13.57 -5.02 -29.38
CA GLU A 122 14.68 -4.09 -29.65
C GLU A 122 16.02 -4.66 -29.15
N ALA A 123 16.34 -5.92 -29.47
CA ALA A 123 17.60 -6.55 -29.13
C ALA A 123 18.62 -6.30 -30.25
N PRO A 124 19.82 -5.73 -29.96
CA PRO A 124 20.85 -5.57 -30.97
C PRO A 124 21.35 -6.95 -31.42
N GLY A 125 20.90 -7.42 -32.58
CA GLY A 125 21.23 -8.73 -33.15
C GLY A 125 20.09 -9.73 -33.26
N ALA A 126 18.83 -9.32 -33.01
CA ALA A 126 17.68 -10.16 -33.32
C ALA A 126 17.61 -10.48 -34.82
N THR A 127 17.43 -11.74 -35.16
CA THR A 127 17.13 -12.17 -36.54
C THR A 127 15.63 -12.08 -36.77
N ASP A 128 15.16 -11.73 -37.97
CA ASP A 128 13.73 -11.65 -38.31
C ASP A 128 12.91 -12.90 -37.88
N GLU A 129 13.53 -14.09 -37.88
CA GLU A 129 12.93 -15.33 -37.40
C GLU A 129 12.62 -15.33 -35.89
N GLN A 130 13.45 -14.68 -35.08
CA GLN A 130 13.28 -14.56 -33.63
C GLN A 130 12.15 -13.59 -33.30
N ASP A 131 12.02 -12.52 -34.07
CA ASP A 131 10.92 -11.56 -33.94
C ASP A 131 9.59 -12.23 -34.30
N ALA A 132 9.54 -12.96 -35.42
CA ALA A 132 8.36 -13.72 -35.81
C ALA A 132 7.93 -14.74 -34.74
N ARG A 133 8.89 -15.49 -34.17
CA ARG A 133 8.62 -16.44 -33.08
C ARG A 133 8.10 -15.74 -31.82
N TYR A 134 8.65 -14.56 -31.49
CA TYR A 134 8.19 -13.79 -30.35
C TYR A 134 6.75 -13.31 -30.51
N HIS A 135 6.39 -12.80 -31.70
CA HIS A 135 5.02 -12.41 -32.00
C HIS A 135 4.05 -13.59 -31.85
N GLU A 136 4.38 -14.76 -32.41
CA GLU A 136 3.57 -15.98 -32.27
C GLU A 136 3.37 -16.38 -30.80
N LEU A 137 4.46 -16.38 -30.00
CA LEU A 137 4.40 -16.70 -28.58
C LEU A 137 3.58 -15.67 -27.79
N ARG A 138 3.68 -14.39 -28.14
CA ARG A 138 2.90 -13.31 -27.51
C ARG A 138 1.41 -13.46 -27.80
N GLU A 139 1.03 -13.75 -29.04
CA GLU A 139 -0.36 -14.02 -29.41
C GLU A 139 -0.90 -15.25 -28.68
N ARG A 140 -0.08 -16.31 -28.59
CA ARG A 140 -0.43 -17.51 -27.82
C ARG A 140 -0.62 -17.20 -26.34
N LEU A 141 0.24 -16.36 -25.74
CA LEU A 141 0.08 -15.92 -24.35
C LEU A 141 -1.21 -15.12 -24.15
N ALA A 142 -1.51 -14.20 -25.07
CA ALA A 142 -2.75 -13.40 -25.01
C ALA A 142 -4.01 -14.27 -25.10
N SER A 143 -4.03 -15.25 -26.02
CA SER A 143 -5.17 -16.17 -26.15
C SER A 143 -5.34 -17.08 -24.93
N LEU A 144 -4.24 -17.56 -24.34
CA LEU A 144 -4.29 -18.35 -23.10
C LEU A 144 -4.76 -17.52 -21.90
N ASP A 145 -4.35 -16.26 -21.81
CA ASP A 145 -4.84 -15.33 -20.79
C ASP A 145 -6.35 -15.11 -20.90
N GLU A 146 -6.85 -14.88 -22.11
CA GLU A 146 -8.28 -14.73 -22.37
C GLU A 146 -9.07 -15.99 -21.95
N GLN A 147 -8.57 -17.18 -22.30
CA GLN A 147 -9.18 -18.45 -21.88
C GLN A 147 -9.16 -18.61 -20.36
N ARG A 148 -8.09 -18.20 -19.68
CA ARG A 148 -7.99 -18.24 -18.23
C ARG A 148 -9.00 -17.29 -17.60
N GLN A 149 -9.13 -16.07 -18.12
CA GLN A 149 -10.12 -15.09 -17.64
C GLN A 149 -11.55 -15.62 -17.80
N LYS A 150 -11.89 -16.20 -18.95
CA LYS A 150 -13.22 -16.82 -19.17
C LYS A 150 -13.49 -17.92 -18.14
N ARG A 151 -12.50 -18.78 -17.88
CA ARG A 151 -12.60 -19.83 -16.85
C ARG A 151 -12.74 -19.26 -15.45
N GLN A 152 -11.99 -18.23 -15.10
CA GLN A 152 -12.06 -17.59 -13.80
C GLN A 152 -13.43 -16.93 -13.57
N ARG A 153 -13.95 -16.19 -14.55
CA ARG A 153 -15.30 -15.60 -14.50
C ARG A 153 -16.37 -16.68 -14.31
N ARG A 154 -16.28 -17.78 -15.06
CA ARG A 154 -17.21 -18.91 -14.90
C ARG A 154 -17.11 -19.54 -13.51
N HIS A 155 -15.90 -19.74 -13.00
CA HIS A 155 -15.70 -20.26 -11.66
C HIS A 155 -16.32 -19.34 -10.60
N ASP A 156 -16.09 -18.03 -10.71
CA ASP A 156 -16.61 -17.05 -9.76
C ASP A 156 -18.14 -16.95 -9.83
N GLN A 157 -18.72 -17.03 -11.02
CA GLN A 157 -20.18 -17.16 -11.22
C GLN A 157 -20.73 -18.42 -10.55
N LEU A 158 -20.12 -19.59 -10.76
CA LEU A 158 -20.56 -20.84 -10.13
C LEU A 158 -20.41 -20.79 -8.61
N LYS A 159 -19.35 -20.19 -8.10
CA LYS A 159 -19.15 -19.97 -6.67
C LYS A 159 -20.21 -19.03 -6.10
N HIS A 160 -20.58 -17.99 -6.83
CA HIS A 160 -21.67 -17.09 -6.45
C HIS A 160 -23.02 -17.82 -6.43
N LEU A 161 -23.34 -18.58 -7.47
CA LEU A 161 -24.54 -19.41 -7.51
C LEU A 161 -24.58 -20.42 -6.35
N ARG A 162 -23.44 -21.07 -6.05
CA ARG A 162 -23.34 -21.96 -4.89
C ARG A 162 -23.62 -21.23 -3.58
N ARG A 163 -23.17 -19.98 -3.41
CA ARG A 163 -23.50 -19.17 -2.23
C ARG A 163 -25.00 -18.86 -2.16
N LEU A 164 -25.64 -18.55 -3.29
CA LEU A 164 -27.09 -18.33 -3.35
C LEU A 164 -27.90 -19.59 -3.07
N LEU A 165 -27.34 -20.76 -3.39
CA LEU A 165 -27.94 -22.06 -3.08
C LEU A 165 -27.69 -22.52 -1.64
N GLY A 166 -26.75 -21.89 -0.91
CA GLY A 166 -26.45 -22.22 0.50
C GLY A 166 -27.69 -22.24 1.40
N PRO A 167 -28.56 -21.22 1.38
CA PRO A 167 -29.81 -21.23 2.15
C PRO A 167 -30.81 -22.32 1.76
N PHE A 168 -30.62 -22.98 0.62
CA PHE A 168 -31.46 -24.10 0.17
C PHE A 168 -30.88 -25.46 0.56
N GLU A 169 -29.68 -25.52 1.16
CA GLU A 169 -29.11 -26.78 1.67
C GLU A 169 -29.92 -27.29 2.87
N ASP A 170 -30.42 -26.40 3.74
CA ASP A 170 -31.33 -26.72 4.85
C ASP A 170 -32.65 -25.92 4.77
N PRO A 171 -33.59 -26.32 3.87
CA PRO A 171 -34.84 -25.58 3.64
C PRO A 171 -35.72 -25.43 4.88
N ARG A 172 -35.61 -26.37 5.83
CA ARG A 172 -36.39 -26.36 7.08
C ARG A 172 -35.93 -25.31 8.09
N ALA A 173 -34.64 -24.97 8.07
CA ALA A 173 -34.06 -24.00 8.99
C ALA A 173 -34.07 -22.58 8.40
N ASP A 174 -33.74 -22.42 7.12
CA ASP A 174 -33.50 -21.09 6.53
C ASP A 174 -34.69 -20.53 5.74
N ILE A 175 -35.47 -21.39 5.08
CA ILE A 175 -36.52 -20.96 4.14
C ILE A 175 -37.89 -20.97 4.80
N GLN A 176 -38.21 -22.01 5.59
CA GLN A 176 -39.51 -22.13 6.26
C GLN A 176 -39.89 -20.98 7.20
N PRO A 177 -39.00 -20.42 8.05
CA PRO A 177 -39.38 -19.28 8.90
C PRO A 177 -39.62 -17.99 8.09
N ASN A 178 -39.00 -17.88 6.92
CA ASN A 178 -39.13 -16.72 6.02
C ASN A 178 -40.28 -16.84 5.01
N LEU A 179 -41.05 -17.95 5.03
CA LEU A 179 -42.24 -18.09 4.20
C LEU A 179 -43.42 -17.30 4.78
N VAL A 180 -44.12 -16.57 3.92
CA VAL A 180 -45.39 -15.89 4.24
C VAL A 180 -46.51 -16.93 4.35
N THR A 181 -46.50 -17.71 5.42
CA THR A 181 -47.64 -18.55 5.81
C THR A 181 -48.56 -17.75 6.73
N ARG A 182 -49.85 -18.12 6.79
CA ARG A 182 -50.85 -17.38 7.61
C ARG A 182 -50.46 -17.27 9.09
N ASP A 183 -49.68 -18.22 9.60
CA ASP A 183 -49.19 -18.27 10.98
C ASP A 183 -47.65 -18.11 11.08
N GLY A 184 -46.98 -17.66 10.00
CA GLY A 184 -45.52 -17.58 9.94
C GLY A 184 -44.93 -16.45 10.77
N GLU A 185 -43.71 -16.65 11.28
CA GLU A 185 -42.97 -15.68 12.11
C GLU A 185 -42.83 -14.31 11.41
N LEU A 186 -42.58 -14.31 10.10
CA LEU A 186 -42.52 -13.09 9.28
C LEU A 186 -43.83 -12.29 9.29
N VAL A 187 -44.99 -12.94 9.26
CA VAL A 187 -46.29 -12.24 9.30
C VAL A 187 -46.51 -11.59 10.66
N GLN A 188 -46.09 -12.26 11.74
CA GLN A 188 -46.14 -11.69 13.08
C GLN A 188 -45.21 -10.47 13.20
N GLU A 189 -44.02 -10.50 12.61
CA GLU A 189 -43.11 -9.36 12.58
C GLU A 189 -43.59 -8.22 11.68
N LEU A 190 -44.18 -8.53 10.51
CA LEU A 190 -44.84 -7.54 9.67
C LEU A 190 -46.02 -6.87 10.39
N GLU A 191 -46.79 -7.62 11.18
CA GLU A 191 -47.89 -7.08 11.96
C GLU A 191 -47.41 -6.20 13.13
N LYS A 192 -46.33 -6.60 13.82
CA LYS A 192 -45.64 -5.76 14.81
C LYS A 192 -45.12 -4.47 14.16
N MET A 193 -44.51 -4.55 12.98
CA MET A 193 -44.08 -3.37 12.23
C MET A 193 -45.26 -2.50 11.80
N ARG A 194 -46.39 -3.07 11.37
CA ARG A 194 -47.62 -2.32 11.05
C ARG A 194 -48.14 -1.57 12.27
N MET A 195 -48.14 -2.22 13.44
CA MET A 195 -48.57 -1.61 14.69
C MET A 195 -47.63 -0.50 15.14
N LEU A 196 -46.31 -0.70 15.02
CA LEU A 196 -45.31 0.33 15.30
C LEU A 196 -45.42 1.50 14.32
N MET A 197 -45.63 1.25 13.03
CA MET A 197 -45.88 2.27 12.00
C MET A 197 -47.15 3.07 12.29
N ALA A 198 -48.24 2.41 12.68
CA ALA A 198 -49.47 3.10 13.09
C ALA A 198 -49.25 3.97 14.33
N ARG A 199 -48.46 3.50 15.30
CA ARG A 199 -48.13 4.25 16.51
C ARG A 199 -47.18 5.42 16.26
N VAL A 200 -46.19 5.24 15.39
CA VAL A 200 -45.25 6.29 14.98
C VAL A 200 -45.96 7.31 14.11
N GLY A 201 -46.78 6.89 13.14
CA GLY A 201 -47.63 7.76 12.35
C GLY A 201 -48.62 8.54 13.21
N GLY A 202 -49.22 7.90 14.22
CA GLY A 202 -50.08 8.55 15.20
C GLY A 202 -49.35 9.57 16.07
N ARG A 203 -48.14 9.26 16.56
CA ARG A 203 -47.31 10.24 17.31
C ARG A 203 -46.85 11.39 16.43
N ILE A 204 -46.45 11.13 15.18
CA ILE A 204 -46.06 12.18 14.23
C ILE A 204 -47.27 13.06 13.89
N ALA A 205 -48.47 12.47 13.73
CA ALA A 205 -49.70 13.23 13.53
C ALA A 205 -50.11 14.05 14.77
N GLN A 206 -49.90 13.51 15.99
CA GLN A 206 -50.11 14.25 17.24
C GLN A 206 -49.09 15.38 17.44
N GLN A 207 -47.83 15.16 17.02
CA GLN A 207 -46.77 16.16 17.05
C GLN A 207 -47.02 17.26 15.99
N LYS A 208 -47.55 16.89 14.82
CA LYS A 208 -47.99 17.82 13.76
C LYS A 208 -49.32 18.51 14.10
N GLY A 209 -50.13 17.94 14.99
CA GLY A 209 -51.34 18.57 15.54
C GLY A 209 -51.07 19.66 16.58
N HIS A 210 -49.82 19.80 17.05
CA HIS A 210 -49.40 20.93 17.89
C HIS A 210 -48.94 22.14 17.05
N ASP A 211 -48.58 21.94 15.78
CA ASP A 211 -48.27 23.00 14.81
C ASP A 211 -49.40 23.09 13.78
N HIS A 212 -50.40 23.90 14.08
CA HIS A 212 -51.53 24.15 13.19
C HIS A 212 -51.08 24.85 11.90
N VAL A 213 -51.04 24.13 10.77
CA VAL A 213 -51.03 24.72 9.41
C VAL A 213 -51.94 23.87 8.50
N PRO A 214 -52.86 24.47 7.72
CA PRO A 214 -53.92 23.74 7.03
C PRO A 214 -53.43 22.99 5.79
N ALA A 215 -54.27 22.02 5.41
CA ALA A 215 -54.15 21.10 4.31
C ALA A 215 -53.90 21.78 2.96
N ASN A 216 -52.76 21.45 2.34
CA ASN A 216 -52.59 21.12 0.92
C ASN A 216 -51.09 20.94 0.66
N GLY A 217 -50.65 19.72 0.41
CA GLY A 217 -49.26 19.44 0.10
C GLY A 217 -49.02 17.96 -0.05
N GLU A 218 -48.72 17.56 -1.28
CA GLU A 218 -48.23 16.24 -1.65
C GLU A 218 -47.18 15.75 -0.64
N TYR A 219 -47.32 14.51 -0.19
CA TYR A 219 -46.38 13.87 0.71
C TYR A 219 -45.08 13.56 -0.04
N LEU A 220 -44.22 14.56 -0.21
CA LEU A 220 -42.81 14.36 -0.54
C LEU A 220 -42.05 14.09 0.76
N LEU A 221 -41.50 12.89 0.86
CA LEU A 221 -40.60 12.49 1.93
C LEU A 221 -39.39 13.46 1.95
N PRO A 222 -39.08 14.14 3.07
CA PRO A 222 -37.90 14.99 3.16
C PRO A 222 -36.63 14.17 2.88
N GLY A 223 -36.01 14.39 1.72
CA GLY A 223 -34.75 13.74 1.32
C GLY A 223 -34.83 12.73 0.17
N SER A 224 -35.98 12.54 -0.49
CA SER A 224 -36.06 11.73 -1.73
C SER A 224 -35.25 12.33 -2.88
N ASP A 225 -35.26 13.66 -2.99
CA ASP A 225 -34.75 14.34 -4.18
C ASP A 225 -33.23 14.27 -4.25
N ARG A 226 -32.55 14.42 -3.11
CA ARG A 226 -31.08 14.27 -3.01
C ARG A 226 -30.59 12.85 -3.31
N LYS A 227 -31.41 11.83 -3.04
CA LYS A 227 -31.07 10.43 -3.37
C LYS A 227 -31.31 10.11 -4.84
N LEU A 228 -32.30 10.74 -5.46
CA LEU A 228 -32.56 10.60 -6.90
C LEU A 228 -31.52 11.35 -7.73
N GLU A 229 -31.10 12.54 -7.30
CA GLU A 229 -29.99 13.29 -7.91
C GLU A 229 -28.68 12.49 -7.85
N ALA A 230 -28.36 11.90 -6.69
CA ALA A 230 -27.15 11.09 -6.54
C ALA A 230 -27.14 9.79 -7.38
N LEU A 231 -28.31 9.30 -7.81
CA LEU A 231 -28.42 8.14 -8.70
C LEU A 231 -28.38 8.53 -10.18
N LEU A 232 -28.81 9.75 -10.52
CA LEU A 232 -28.75 10.28 -11.88
C LEU A 232 -27.36 10.84 -12.24
N GLU A 233 -26.59 11.33 -11.27
CA GLU A 233 -25.21 11.79 -11.50
C GLU A 233 -24.20 10.64 -11.66
N THR A 234 -24.57 9.39 -11.37
CA THR A 234 -23.70 8.21 -11.56
C THR A 234 -23.73 7.61 -12.96
N GLU A 235 -24.50 8.19 -13.89
CA GLU A 235 -24.44 7.86 -15.31
C GLU A 235 -24.02 9.11 -16.11
N ILE A 236 -22.71 9.34 -16.19
CA ILE A 236 -21.93 9.85 -17.36
C ILE A 236 -20.45 9.50 -17.11
#